data_AF-A0A375I7R3-F1
#
_entry.id   AF-A0A375I7R3-F1
#
_cell.length_a   1.000
_cell.length_b   1.000
_cell.length_c   1.000
_cell.angle_alpha   90.00
_cell.angle_beta   90.00
_cell.angle_gamma   90.00
#
_symmetry.space_group_name_H-M   'P 1'
#
loop_
_entity.id
_entity.type
_entity.pdbx_description
1 polymer ?
#
loop_
_entity_poly.entity_id
_entity_poly.type
_entity_poly.pdbx_seq_one_letter_code
_entity_poly.pdbx_strand_id
1 'polypeptide(L)'
;MNSRNYECDRQNLGVLSGSPLQAKFRLLAAVIGGASLLALTACGGGDGPVATTNTDSPQQTANLTGKAIDGYLIGAKVCLDVNGNDSCDPGEPSTTTDENGNYGLVADASATGKTLLVVIDTNTRDKSRPGYTFPAGFVLSGIVDGATGQHITPITTLVRSQVQSGKSQAAAEQAVVSLLGGKINIKDDYIANGDGRASAFAASVVDKVVEFAKAGRGDADTVRAVMNAIATKGSVTAVSQADVDAARAKPFYTADVDAQALLAEPAYAYAGERGDFATLPPKPIMVRQALSLSGQVLQTAMEELGLQASNWVASPAGASGVAHIYGHYALKSDGGWSPFIPASGIESKLAVQAFSGNVVTTTDSNTGIGTRLEFRRTVLDGKALINAMPVSTSSDVLTAMPGAFGAGTTGYAVIRSRDLDAVTLPASAQCSSANPIIEDGVEQCPLLGTPTQQYASVQDVLTVPPVPFLGIGYLRFGAGDQVVVYDGNDANHVLLDSSKIRWSLYARNANVMVFDVAYADIAHFPSLDSQYGDLIKAGGKAVIALHNGHLRFGMLLPAGMETTTVLLKSSAFDHLTRAIKSALAQ
;
A
#
# COMPACT_ATOMS: atom_id res chain seq x y z
N MET A 1 -15.36 -51.83 13.23
CA MET A 1 -14.65 -53.12 13.46
C MET A 1 -13.61 -53.23 12.35
N ASN A 2 -12.29 -53.23 12.50
CA ASN A 2 -11.29 -53.29 13.58
C ASN A 2 -10.10 -52.42 13.12
N SER A 3 -9.63 -51.43 13.88
CA SER A 3 -8.45 -51.48 14.78
C SER A 3 -7.27 -52.34 14.31
N ARG A 4 -6.09 -51.69 14.19
CA ARG A 4 -4.86 -52.08 14.90
C ARG A 4 -3.78 -50.99 14.86
N ASN A 5 -3.46 -50.50 16.06
CA ASN A 5 -2.24 -49.79 16.42
C ASN A 5 -1.01 -50.70 16.25
N TYR A 6 0.15 -50.10 15.99
CA TYR A 6 1.42 -50.60 16.53
C TYR A 6 2.29 -49.43 16.97
N GLU A 7 2.52 -49.41 18.27
CA GLU A 7 3.48 -48.60 19.01
C GLU A 7 4.26 -49.62 19.86
N CYS A 8 5.59 -49.57 19.81
CA CYS A 8 6.58 -50.09 20.78
C CYS A 8 7.95 -50.18 20.12
N ASP A 9 9.08 -50.15 20.81
CA ASP A 9 9.64 -49.28 21.86
C ASP A 9 11.13 -49.68 21.93
N ARG A 10 11.97 -48.74 22.37
CA ARG A 10 13.23 -48.92 23.13
C ARG A 10 14.52 -49.54 22.55
N GLN A 11 15.56 -48.73 22.80
CA GLN A 11 16.85 -49.04 23.49
C GLN A 11 17.98 -49.65 22.67
N ASN A 12 19.27 -49.35 22.88
CA ASN A 12 20.06 -48.35 23.62
C ASN A 12 21.55 -48.63 23.26
N LEU A 13 22.48 -47.82 23.79
CA LEU A 13 23.96 -47.96 23.80
C LEU A 13 24.66 -47.18 22.67
N GLY A 14 25.64 -46.30 22.92
CA GLY A 14 26.33 -45.85 24.13
C GLY A 14 27.35 -44.78 23.68
N VAL A 15 27.35 -43.60 24.32
CA VAL A 15 28.39 -43.09 25.24
C VAL A 15 29.83 -43.10 24.68
N LEU A 16 30.44 -41.91 24.63
CA LEU A 16 31.78 -41.53 25.17
C LEU A 16 32.07 -40.08 24.69
N SER A 17 31.88 -39.05 25.53
CA SER A 17 32.82 -38.47 26.51
C SER A 17 33.75 -37.38 25.94
N GLY A 18 33.75 -36.20 26.55
CA GLY A 18 34.91 -35.30 26.55
C GLY A 18 34.63 -33.80 26.32
N SER A 19 34.34 -33.06 27.40
CA SER A 19 34.57 -31.60 27.52
C SER A 19 36.01 -31.35 28.03
N PRO A 20 36.45 -30.10 28.31
CA PRO A 20 36.51 -28.87 27.51
C PRO A 20 37.99 -28.34 27.44
N LEU A 21 38.31 -27.33 26.63
CA LEU A 21 39.55 -26.55 26.83
C LEU A 21 39.49 -25.13 26.28
N GLN A 22 40.06 -24.23 27.08
CA GLN A 22 40.01 -22.78 27.01
C GLN A 22 41.07 -22.15 26.08
N ALA A 23 40.84 -20.85 25.84
CA ALA A 23 41.84 -19.77 25.69
C ALA A 23 42.31 -19.51 24.23
N LYS A 24 42.60 -18.29 23.75
CA LYS A 24 43.20 -17.08 24.37
C LYS A 24 42.88 -15.80 23.57
N PHE A 25 42.79 -14.68 24.29
CA PHE A 25 43.02 -13.29 23.88
C PHE A 25 44.38 -13.09 23.19
N ARG A 26 44.49 -12.25 22.14
CA ARG A 26 45.66 -11.38 21.88
C ARG A 26 45.31 -10.14 21.05
N LEU A 27 45.56 -8.96 21.65
CA LEU A 27 45.86 -7.70 21.00
C LEU A 27 47.13 -7.81 20.14
N LEU A 28 47.20 -7.06 19.04
CA LEU A 28 48.46 -6.48 18.54
C LEU A 28 48.20 -5.09 17.94
N ALA A 29 49.00 -4.12 18.40
CA ALA A 29 49.16 -2.77 17.88
C ALA A 29 50.59 -2.62 17.33
N ALA A 30 50.76 -1.84 16.25
CA ALA A 30 51.96 -1.07 15.82
C ALA A 30 51.74 -0.64 14.34
N VAL A 31 51.51 0.65 14.02
CA VAL A 31 52.46 1.78 13.83
C VAL A 31 53.37 1.67 12.60
N ILE A 32 53.26 2.65 11.68
CA ILE A 32 54.22 3.36 10.78
C ILE A 32 53.30 4.24 9.89
N GLY A 33 53.46 5.54 9.60
CA GLY A 33 54.47 6.57 9.75
C GLY A 33 54.23 7.60 8.63
N GLY A 34 54.48 8.91 8.84
CA GLY A 34 54.51 9.88 7.73
C GLY A 34 54.08 11.31 8.09
N ALA A 35 55.04 12.13 8.50
CA ALA A 35 54.90 13.55 8.79
C ALA A 35 54.92 14.43 7.53
N SER A 36 54.34 15.63 7.61
CA SER A 36 54.76 16.81 6.84
C SER A 36 54.36 18.09 7.58
N LEU A 37 55.37 18.87 7.98
CA LEU A 37 55.25 20.22 8.52
C LEU A 37 55.04 21.23 7.39
N LEU A 38 54.24 22.26 7.63
CA LEU A 38 54.45 23.61 7.09
C LEU A 38 54.04 24.62 8.16
N ALA A 39 55.02 25.40 8.61
CA ALA A 39 54.83 26.56 9.48
C ALA A 39 54.58 27.80 8.64
N LEU A 40 53.67 28.66 9.08
CA LEU A 40 53.72 30.10 8.83
C LEU A 40 53.25 30.83 10.08
N THR A 41 54.22 31.43 10.76
CA THR A 41 54.05 32.45 11.78
C THR A 41 53.74 33.78 11.10
N ALA A 42 52.70 34.49 11.56
CA ALA A 42 52.65 35.94 11.47
C ALA A 42 52.03 36.49 12.76
N CYS A 43 52.85 37.26 13.47
CA CYS A 43 52.51 38.09 14.62
C CYS A 43 51.95 39.42 14.12
N GLY A 44 50.92 39.94 14.77
CA GLY A 44 50.38 41.28 14.49
C GLY A 44 49.32 41.66 15.53
N GLY A 45 49.77 42.24 16.64
CA GLY A 45 48.91 42.79 17.68
C GLY A 45 48.50 44.25 17.40
N GLY A 46 47.42 44.68 18.05
CA GLY A 46 46.98 46.07 18.12
C GLY A 46 45.76 46.22 19.04
N ASP A 47 45.99 46.69 20.27
CA ASP A 47 44.96 47.12 21.22
C ASP A 47 44.41 48.51 20.84
N GLY A 48 43.08 48.67 20.91
CA GLY A 48 42.37 49.95 20.78
C GLY A 48 40.85 49.76 20.94
N PRO A 49 40.13 50.57 21.75
CA PRO A 49 38.81 50.22 22.28
C PRO A 49 37.62 50.79 21.48
N VAL A 50 36.44 50.19 21.72
CA VAL A 50 35.06 50.65 21.44
C VAL A 50 34.53 50.52 20.01
N ALA A 51 33.61 49.57 19.81
CA ALA A 51 32.19 49.85 19.56
C ALA A 51 31.38 48.55 19.67
N THR A 52 30.54 48.44 20.71
CA THR A 52 29.49 47.42 20.78
C THR A 52 28.44 47.71 19.72
N THR A 53 28.62 47.14 18.52
CA THR A 53 27.49 46.94 17.61
C THR A 53 26.78 45.67 18.07
N ASN A 54 25.71 45.86 18.82
CA ASN A 54 24.66 44.84 18.96
C ASN A 54 24.13 44.58 17.56
N THR A 55 24.71 43.60 16.87
CA THR A 55 24.05 42.96 15.73
C THR A 55 22.94 42.09 16.31
N ASP A 56 21.78 42.71 16.55
CA ASP A 56 20.52 41.98 16.56
C ASP A 56 20.45 41.23 15.23
N SER A 57 20.83 39.96 15.28
CA SER A 57 20.54 39.02 14.22
C SER A 57 19.02 38.98 14.13
N PRO A 58 18.39 39.13 12.95
CA PRO A 58 16.93 39.04 12.86
C PRO A 58 16.50 37.72 13.47
N GLN A 59 15.80 37.76 14.61
CA GLN A 59 15.29 36.57 15.25
C GLN A 59 14.29 35.97 14.26
N GLN A 60 14.71 34.89 13.62
CA GLN A 60 13.97 34.27 12.53
C GLN A 60 12.64 33.77 13.12
N THR A 61 11.53 34.34 12.65
CA THR A 61 10.20 34.06 13.19
C THR A 61 9.85 32.60 12.90
N ALA A 62 9.41 31.87 13.94
CA ALA A 62 8.94 30.49 13.76
C ALA A 62 7.82 30.44 12.72
N ASN A 63 7.99 29.60 11.71
CA ASN A 63 7.04 29.44 10.60
C ASN A 63 6.35 28.07 10.61
N LEU A 64 6.91 27.10 11.33
CA LEU A 64 6.27 25.82 11.62
C LEU A 64 5.84 25.80 13.08
N THR A 65 4.53 25.97 13.31
CA THR A 65 3.94 26.16 14.63
C THR A 65 2.76 25.22 14.84
N GLY A 66 2.50 24.85 16.10
CA GLY A 66 1.41 23.95 16.43
C GLY A 66 1.36 23.62 17.92
N LYS A 67 0.71 22.49 18.23
CA LYS A 67 0.60 21.96 19.60
C LYS A 67 0.86 20.47 19.63
N ALA A 68 1.39 19.96 20.73
CA ALA A 68 1.44 18.54 21.02
C ALA A 68 0.27 18.15 21.95
N ILE A 69 -0.59 17.21 21.52
CA ILE A 69 -1.89 16.95 22.17
C ILE A 69 -2.17 15.45 22.33
N ASP A 70 -2.15 14.96 23.57
CA ASP A 70 -2.96 13.87 24.14
C ASP A 70 -4.02 14.49 25.09
N GLY A 71 -3.60 14.91 26.28
CA GLY A 71 -3.86 16.29 26.73
C GLY A 71 -2.74 17.21 26.26
N TYR A 72 -2.78 18.51 26.57
CA TYR A 72 -1.66 19.39 26.21
C TYR A 72 -0.35 18.89 26.85
N LEU A 73 0.62 18.51 26.01
CA LEU A 73 1.88 17.92 26.43
C LEU A 73 2.90 19.02 26.72
N ILE A 74 3.34 19.14 27.97
CA ILE A 74 4.22 20.18 28.48
C ILE A 74 5.65 19.63 28.61
N GLY A 75 6.64 20.37 28.13
CA GLY A 75 8.05 20.00 28.24
C GLY A 75 8.51 18.90 27.28
N ALA A 76 7.72 18.56 26.27
CA ALA A 76 8.07 17.58 25.26
C ALA A 76 9.03 18.19 24.22
N LYS A 77 10.05 17.44 23.78
CA LYS A 77 10.93 17.87 22.69
C LYS A 77 10.18 17.68 21.36
N VAL A 78 10.16 18.73 20.54
CA VAL A 78 9.64 18.67 19.17
C VAL A 78 10.79 18.84 18.19
N CYS A 79 10.88 18.01 17.17
CA CYS A 79 11.89 18.16 16.11
C CYS A 79 11.30 17.92 14.72
N LEU A 80 11.90 18.54 13.70
CA LEU A 80 11.68 18.21 12.30
C LEU A 80 12.66 17.11 11.91
N ASP A 81 12.17 15.91 11.60
CA ASP A 81 12.95 14.79 11.11
C ASP A 81 13.34 15.05 9.64
N VAL A 82 14.57 15.54 9.45
CA VAL A 82 15.06 15.98 8.14
C VAL A 82 15.53 14.80 7.31
N ASN A 83 16.07 13.77 7.98
CA ASN A 83 16.70 12.62 7.35
C ASN A 83 15.73 11.41 7.17
N GLY A 84 14.54 11.47 7.75
CA GLY A 84 13.49 10.46 7.62
C GLY A 84 13.72 9.18 8.42
N ASN A 85 14.52 9.22 9.49
CA ASN A 85 14.85 8.05 10.29
C ASN A 85 13.93 7.82 11.50
N ASP A 86 12.86 8.63 11.64
CA ASP A 86 11.91 8.60 12.76
C ASP A 86 12.56 8.84 14.14
N SER A 87 13.70 9.55 14.19
CA SER A 87 14.42 9.95 15.41
C SER A 87 14.68 11.45 15.42
N CYS A 88 14.82 12.04 16.62
CA CYS A 88 15.24 13.44 16.77
C CYS A 88 16.75 13.52 16.95
N ASP A 89 17.48 13.70 15.85
CA ASP A 89 18.94 13.65 15.84
C ASP A 89 19.59 14.99 16.20
N PRO A 90 20.86 14.97 16.67
CA PRO A 90 21.63 16.19 16.86
C PRO A 90 21.77 16.99 15.55
N GLY A 91 21.45 18.28 15.60
CA GLY A 91 21.54 19.20 14.46
C GLY A 91 20.23 19.39 13.69
N GLU A 92 19.19 18.62 14.00
CA GLU A 92 17.86 18.85 13.45
C GLU A 92 17.14 20.02 14.13
N PRO A 93 16.35 20.83 13.39
CA PRO A 93 15.55 21.90 13.97
C PRO A 93 14.65 21.35 15.08
N SER A 94 14.79 21.89 16.30
CA SER A 94 14.03 21.41 17.45
C SER A 94 13.70 22.53 18.44
N THR A 95 12.68 22.27 19.25
CA THR A 95 12.16 23.16 20.29
C THR A 95 11.52 22.32 21.41
N THR A 96 10.97 22.96 22.43
CA THR A 96 10.27 22.31 23.54
C THR A 96 8.89 22.91 23.71
N THR A 97 7.89 22.08 24.03
CA THR A 97 6.52 22.56 24.23
C THR A 97 6.36 23.39 25.50
N ASP A 98 5.53 24.44 25.42
CA ASP A 98 5.20 25.31 26.56
C ASP A 98 4.08 24.74 27.47
N GLU A 99 3.64 25.52 28.46
CA GLU A 99 2.58 25.16 29.43
C GLU A 99 1.18 24.92 28.82
N ASN A 100 1.01 25.27 27.55
CA ASN A 100 -0.20 25.05 26.76
C ASN A 100 0.04 24.06 25.60
N GLY A 101 1.18 23.36 25.64
CA GLY A 101 1.59 22.39 24.62
C GLY A 101 2.02 23.02 23.30
N ASN A 102 2.15 24.35 23.22
CA ASN A 102 2.52 25.02 21.98
C ASN A 102 3.98 24.77 21.65
N TYR A 103 4.29 24.70 20.37
CA TYR A 103 5.66 24.69 19.86
C TYR A 103 5.80 25.62 18.66
N GLY A 104 7.03 26.06 18.41
CA GLY A 104 7.39 26.80 17.21
C GLY A 104 8.84 26.52 16.83
N LEU A 105 9.07 26.21 15.55
CA LEU A 105 10.39 26.04 14.95
C LEU A 105 10.49 26.82 13.64
N VAL A 106 11.73 27.12 13.28
CA VAL A 106 12.09 27.69 11.99
C VAL A 106 12.46 26.54 11.07
N ALA A 107 11.72 26.40 9.97
CA ALA A 107 11.93 25.37 8.97
C ALA A 107 11.97 26.02 7.57
N ASP A 108 12.74 25.49 6.64
CA ASP A 108 12.68 25.97 5.25
C ASP A 108 11.50 25.33 4.48
N ALA A 109 11.29 25.75 3.24
CA ALA A 109 10.19 25.24 2.40
C ALA A 109 10.27 23.73 2.13
N SER A 110 11.44 23.10 2.26
CA SER A 110 11.63 21.66 2.09
C SER A 110 11.06 20.83 3.25
N ALA A 111 10.57 21.49 4.31
CA ALA A 111 9.92 20.84 5.43
C ALA A 111 8.60 20.15 5.04
N THR A 112 7.88 20.67 4.03
CA THR A 112 6.61 20.09 3.57
C THR A 112 6.80 18.64 3.12
N GLY A 113 5.98 17.73 3.64
CA GLY A 113 6.07 16.28 3.42
C GLY A 113 7.02 15.54 4.35
N LYS A 114 7.84 16.24 5.15
CA LYS A 114 8.68 15.65 6.20
C LYS A 114 7.87 15.34 7.46
N THR A 115 8.51 14.68 8.42
CA THR A 115 7.87 14.28 9.68
C THR A 115 8.22 15.27 10.79
N LEU A 116 7.21 15.71 11.54
CA LEU A 116 7.40 16.30 12.87
C LEU A 116 7.29 15.21 13.92
N LEU A 117 8.23 15.20 14.86
CA LEU A 117 8.26 14.25 15.97
C LEU A 117 8.09 14.99 17.29
N VAL A 118 7.28 14.43 18.19
CA VAL A 118 7.15 14.85 19.58
C VAL A 118 7.65 13.71 20.46
N VAL A 119 8.79 13.92 21.10
CA VAL A 119 9.41 12.95 22.02
C VAL A 119 8.83 13.15 23.41
N ILE A 120 8.19 12.12 23.92
CA ILE A 120 7.59 12.06 25.25
C ILE A 120 8.47 11.19 26.13
N ASP A 121 8.82 11.71 27.29
CA ASP A 121 9.70 11.06 28.27
C ASP A 121 9.18 11.26 29.71
N THR A 122 9.98 10.89 30.69
CA THR A 122 9.64 11.05 32.12
C THR A 122 9.59 12.52 32.58
N ASN A 123 10.09 13.47 31.80
CA ASN A 123 10.03 14.91 32.08
C ASN A 123 8.80 15.57 31.46
N THR A 124 8.21 14.93 30.45
CA THR A 124 6.98 15.38 29.82
C THR A 124 5.81 15.27 30.80
N ARG A 125 4.89 16.25 30.77
CA ARG A 125 3.67 16.26 31.57
C ARG A 125 2.44 16.38 30.68
N ASP A 126 1.38 15.68 31.04
CA ASP A 126 0.09 15.80 30.38
C ASP A 126 -0.84 16.66 31.25
N LYS A 127 -1.27 17.82 30.73
CA LYS A 127 -2.15 18.76 31.44
C LYS A 127 -3.50 18.16 31.83
N SER A 128 -3.97 17.15 31.10
CA SER A 128 -5.22 16.44 31.40
C SER A 128 -5.07 15.40 32.52
N ARG A 129 -3.82 15.05 32.90
CA ARG A 129 -3.51 14.04 33.92
C ARG A 129 -2.59 14.63 35.02
N PRO A 130 -3.11 15.51 35.91
CA PRO A 130 -2.30 16.11 36.97
C PRO A 130 -1.61 15.06 37.86
N GLY A 131 -0.30 15.22 38.04
CA GLY A 131 0.52 14.30 38.85
C GLY A 131 0.93 13.00 38.15
N TYR A 132 0.50 12.77 36.91
CA TYR A 132 0.93 11.62 36.11
C TYR A 132 2.33 11.85 35.54
N THR A 133 3.17 10.82 35.63
CA THR A 133 4.48 10.75 34.97
C THR A 133 4.43 9.61 33.98
N PHE A 134 4.81 9.88 32.71
CA PHE A 134 4.92 8.83 31.71
C PHE A 134 5.94 7.77 32.17
N PRO A 135 5.52 6.50 32.30
CA PRO A 135 6.37 5.45 32.85
C PRO A 135 7.37 4.88 31.83
N ALA A 136 7.21 5.24 30.54
CA ALA A 136 8.11 4.90 29.45
C ALA A 136 8.04 6.02 28.40
N GLY A 137 9.14 6.27 27.70
CA GLY A 137 9.17 7.25 26.62
C GLY A 137 8.62 6.68 25.30
N PHE A 138 8.07 7.55 24.46
CA PHE A 138 7.60 7.22 23.11
C PHE A 138 7.55 8.47 22.23
N VAL A 139 7.27 8.30 20.94
CA VAL A 139 7.26 9.38 19.96
C VAL A 139 5.89 9.47 19.27
N LEU A 140 5.29 10.65 19.28
CA LEU A 140 4.15 10.97 18.41
C LEU A 140 4.65 11.67 17.15
N SER A 141 3.91 11.55 16.05
CA SER A 141 4.33 12.09 14.76
C SER A 141 3.19 12.69 13.94
N GLY A 142 3.57 13.50 12.96
CA GLY A 142 2.67 14.11 11.98
C GLY A 142 3.43 14.48 10.71
N ILE A 143 2.72 14.56 9.59
CA ILE A 143 3.29 14.98 8.30
C ILE A 143 3.16 16.49 8.19
N VAL A 144 4.24 17.17 7.82
CA VAL A 144 4.22 18.61 7.61
C VAL A 144 3.44 18.94 6.33
N ASP A 145 2.39 19.74 6.41
CA ASP A 145 1.55 20.10 5.26
C ASP A 145 1.70 21.57 4.80
N GLY A 146 2.59 22.32 5.45
CA GLY A 146 2.86 23.72 5.15
C GLY A 146 1.85 24.72 5.73
N ALA A 147 0.83 24.27 6.45
CA ALA A 147 -0.12 25.14 7.15
C ALA A 147 0.45 25.67 8.48
N THR A 148 -0.16 26.72 9.02
CA THR A 148 0.06 27.15 10.41
C THR A 148 -0.85 26.36 11.35
N GLY A 149 -0.41 26.06 12.58
CA GLY A 149 -1.24 25.35 13.55
C GLY A 149 -1.26 23.83 13.35
N GLN A 150 -0.12 23.24 13.00
CA GLN A 150 0.00 21.81 12.77
C GLN A 150 0.07 21.05 14.09
N HIS A 151 -1.06 20.49 14.55
CA HIS A 151 -1.07 19.76 15.80
C HIS A 151 -0.49 18.34 15.62
N ILE A 152 0.36 17.92 16.57
CA ILE A 152 0.88 16.55 16.65
C ILE A 152 0.13 15.82 17.75
N THR A 153 -0.60 14.78 17.36
CA THR A 153 -1.52 14.05 18.23
C THR A 153 -1.43 12.54 17.97
N PRO A 154 -1.99 11.69 18.85
CA PRO A 154 -2.14 10.27 18.55
C PRO A 154 -2.89 10.00 17.23
N ILE A 155 -3.79 10.90 16.82
CA ILE A 155 -4.58 10.79 15.58
C ILE A 155 -3.70 11.10 14.36
N THR A 156 -2.89 12.16 14.39
CA THR A 156 -1.95 12.43 13.30
C THR A 156 -0.85 11.37 13.23
N THR A 157 -0.48 10.78 14.38
CA THR A 157 0.49 9.68 14.44
C THR A 157 -0.08 8.43 13.78
N LEU A 158 -1.37 8.15 13.98
CA LEU A 158 -2.07 7.07 13.30
C LEU A 158 -2.12 7.28 11.78
N VAL A 159 -2.40 8.50 11.32
CA VAL A 159 -2.33 8.86 9.89
C VAL A 159 -0.92 8.61 9.35
N ARG A 160 0.11 9.12 10.02
CA ARG A 160 1.51 8.91 9.60
C ARG A 160 1.87 7.43 9.54
N SER A 161 1.43 6.63 10.52
CA SER A 161 1.69 5.19 10.58
C SER A 161 1.05 4.42 9.42
N GLN A 162 -0.17 4.82 9.01
CA GLN A 162 -0.84 4.25 7.85
C GLN A 162 -0.22 4.70 6.52
N VAL A 163 0.31 5.93 6.46
CA VAL A 163 1.16 6.34 5.35
C VAL A 163 2.41 5.45 5.30
N GLN A 164 3.08 5.24 6.42
CA GLN A 164 4.22 4.32 6.51
C GLN A 164 3.83 2.86 6.23
N SER A 165 2.55 2.48 6.27
CA SER A 165 2.09 1.14 5.86
C SER A 165 1.75 1.04 4.37
N GLY A 166 1.96 2.09 3.58
CA GLY A 166 1.80 2.07 2.12
C GLY A 166 0.51 2.71 1.59
N LYS A 167 -0.26 3.44 2.41
CA LYS A 167 -1.39 4.28 1.93
C LYS A 167 -0.92 5.67 1.52
N SER A 168 -1.56 6.34 0.56
CA SER A 168 -1.33 7.79 0.44
C SER A 168 -1.77 8.52 1.70
N GLN A 169 -1.31 9.77 1.84
CA GLN A 169 -1.78 10.62 2.92
C GLN A 169 -3.30 10.77 2.90
N ALA A 170 -3.90 11.10 1.75
CA ALA A 170 -5.35 11.28 1.64
C ALA A 170 -6.13 10.01 2.03
N ALA A 171 -5.69 8.83 1.56
CA ALA A 171 -6.33 7.56 1.92
C ALA A 171 -6.14 7.20 3.40
N ALA A 172 -4.98 7.51 3.98
CA ALA A 172 -4.73 7.33 5.42
C ALA A 172 -5.62 8.25 6.27
N GLU A 173 -5.77 9.52 5.89
CA GLU A 173 -6.65 10.48 6.56
C GLU A 173 -8.11 10.00 6.51
N GLN A 174 -8.61 9.57 5.35
CA GLN A 174 -9.96 9.03 5.19
C GLN A 174 -10.19 7.75 6.01
N ALA A 175 -9.21 6.84 6.04
CA ALA A 175 -9.28 5.62 6.83
C ALA A 175 -9.36 5.93 8.33
N VAL A 176 -8.57 6.90 8.81
CA VAL A 176 -8.58 7.35 10.21
C VAL A 176 -9.90 8.05 10.54
N VAL A 177 -10.40 8.95 9.68
CA VAL A 177 -11.71 9.58 9.85
C VAL A 177 -12.81 8.52 9.95
N SER A 178 -12.78 7.49 9.11
CA SER A 178 -13.74 6.38 9.13
C SER A 178 -13.66 5.56 10.42
N LEU A 179 -12.44 5.24 10.88
CA LEU A 179 -12.21 4.57 12.17
C LEU A 179 -12.79 5.39 13.34
N LEU A 180 -12.69 6.72 13.26
CA LEU A 180 -13.28 7.65 14.23
C LEU A 180 -14.72 8.06 13.87
N GLY A 181 -15.42 7.30 13.03
CA GLY A 181 -16.87 7.44 12.81
C GLY A 181 -17.30 8.61 11.92
N GLY A 182 -16.40 9.15 11.10
CA GLY A 182 -16.74 10.01 9.96
C GLY A 182 -16.95 11.49 10.27
N LYS A 183 -16.81 11.95 11.52
CA LYS A 183 -17.19 13.31 11.95
C LYS A 183 -16.07 14.13 12.60
N ILE A 184 -14.82 13.70 12.42
CA ILE A 184 -13.66 14.34 13.06
C ILE A 184 -12.82 15.09 12.03
N ASN A 185 -12.30 16.25 12.42
CA ASN A 185 -11.15 16.86 11.75
C ASN A 185 -9.87 16.43 12.47
N ILE A 186 -9.07 15.60 11.79
CA ILE A 186 -7.84 15.00 12.35
C ILE A 186 -6.75 16.01 12.69
N LYS A 187 -6.83 17.24 12.16
CA LYS A 187 -5.81 18.29 12.34
C LYS A 187 -6.16 19.31 13.42
N ASP A 188 -7.37 19.25 13.96
CA ASP A 188 -7.86 20.23 14.93
C ASP A 188 -7.33 19.99 16.34
N ASP A 189 -7.31 21.07 17.12
CA ASP A 189 -7.22 20.99 18.58
C ASP A 189 -8.56 20.47 19.13
N TYR A 190 -8.66 19.14 19.23
CA TYR A 190 -9.86 18.47 19.71
C TYR A 190 -10.22 18.81 21.16
N ILE A 191 -9.28 19.31 21.96
CA ILE A 191 -9.54 19.76 23.34
C ILE A 191 -10.23 21.12 23.31
N ALA A 192 -9.66 22.08 22.57
CA ALA A 192 -10.24 23.41 22.42
C ALA A 192 -11.64 23.35 21.76
N ASN A 193 -11.83 22.41 20.82
CA ASN A 193 -13.10 22.20 20.14
C ASN A 193 -14.12 21.38 20.96
N GLY A 194 -13.74 20.85 22.12
CA GLY A 194 -14.63 20.04 22.97
C GLY A 194 -15.01 18.68 22.35
N ASP A 195 -14.19 18.14 21.46
CA ASP A 195 -14.40 16.81 20.86
C ASP A 195 -13.96 15.71 21.84
N GLY A 196 -14.89 15.34 22.73
CA GLY A 196 -14.67 14.30 23.72
C GLY A 196 -14.41 12.91 23.12
N ARG A 197 -14.86 12.65 21.88
CA ARG A 197 -14.62 11.36 21.21
C ARG A 197 -13.17 11.27 20.75
N ALA A 198 -12.69 12.31 20.07
CA ALA A 198 -11.29 12.42 19.66
C ALA A 198 -10.35 12.37 20.87
N SER A 199 -10.70 13.11 21.94
CA SER A 199 -9.95 13.14 23.20
C SER A 199 -9.86 11.74 23.83
N ALA A 200 -10.98 11.03 23.97
CA ALA A 200 -11.00 9.70 24.56
C ALA A 200 -10.23 8.67 23.71
N PHE A 201 -10.33 8.77 22.38
CA PHE A 201 -9.56 7.93 21.47
C PHE A 201 -8.05 8.19 21.61
N ALA A 202 -7.62 9.45 21.60
CA ALA A 202 -6.24 9.85 21.76
C ALA A 202 -5.64 9.31 23.08
N ALA A 203 -6.34 9.51 24.19
CA ALA A 203 -5.92 9.00 25.50
C ALA A 203 -5.79 7.47 25.53
N SER A 204 -6.77 6.75 24.96
CA SER A 204 -6.72 5.29 24.88
C SER A 204 -5.55 4.79 24.02
N VAL A 205 -5.22 5.49 22.93
CA VAL A 205 -4.08 5.15 22.07
C VAL A 205 -2.77 5.33 22.84
N VAL A 206 -2.61 6.44 23.57
CA VAL A 206 -1.42 6.68 24.40
C VAL A 206 -1.28 5.62 25.47
N ASP A 207 -2.36 5.27 26.18
CA ASP A 207 -2.31 4.22 27.19
C ASP A 207 -1.87 2.87 26.61
N LYS A 208 -2.36 2.52 25.41
CA LYS A 208 -1.97 1.31 24.70
C LYS A 208 -0.51 1.36 24.24
N VAL A 209 -0.03 2.50 23.73
CA VAL A 209 1.40 2.68 23.38
C VAL A 209 2.27 2.53 24.62
N VAL A 210 1.90 3.15 25.74
CA VAL A 210 2.63 3.08 27.02
C VAL A 210 2.66 1.65 27.57
N GLU A 211 1.57 0.88 27.42
CA GLU A 211 1.52 -0.54 27.79
C GLU A 211 2.62 -1.34 27.09
N PHE A 212 2.81 -1.16 25.78
CA PHE A 212 3.89 -1.81 25.02
C PHE A 212 5.26 -1.19 25.31
N ALA A 213 5.34 0.13 25.50
CA ALA A 213 6.59 0.83 25.77
C ALA A 213 7.23 0.40 27.10
N LYS A 214 6.42 0.14 28.14
CA LYS A 214 6.88 -0.40 29.44
C LYS A 214 7.62 -1.74 29.32
N ALA A 215 7.38 -2.50 28.25
CA ALA A 215 8.12 -3.72 27.95
C ALA A 215 9.50 -3.46 27.30
N GLY A 216 10.00 -2.21 27.34
CA GLY A 216 11.28 -1.79 26.76
C GLY A 216 11.20 -1.43 25.27
N ARG A 217 10.02 -1.05 24.77
CA ARG A 217 9.71 -0.91 23.33
C ARG A 217 9.03 0.43 23.01
N GLY A 218 9.61 1.53 23.47
CA GLY A 218 9.08 2.88 23.26
C GLY A 218 9.44 3.52 21.92
N ASP A 219 10.19 2.82 21.07
CA ASP A 219 10.68 3.34 19.79
C ASP A 219 9.56 3.62 18.78
N ALA A 220 9.88 4.45 17.78
CA ALA A 220 8.96 4.82 16.71
C ALA A 220 8.44 3.61 15.92
N ASP A 221 9.23 2.54 15.78
CA ASP A 221 8.80 1.31 15.12
C ASP A 221 7.68 0.61 15.90
N THR A 222 7.76 0.59 17.23
CA THR A 222 6.72 0.05 18.10
C THR A 222 5.48 0.91 18.07
N VAL A 223 5.61 2.23 18.13
CA VAL A 223 4.46 3.13 18.01
C VAL A 223 3.75 2.88 16.67
N ARG A 224 4.49 2.86 15.55
CA ARG A 224 3.94 2.53 14.22
C ARG A 224 3.26 1.18 14.19
N ALA A 225 3.86 0.14 14.77
CA ALA A 225 3.29 -1.21 14.81
C ALA A 225 1.97 -1.24 15.62
N VAL A 226 1.91 -0.57 16.77
CA VAL A 226 0.68 -0.42 17.57
C VAL A 226 -0.39 0.32 16.76
N MET A 227 -0.06 1.46 16.15
CA MET A 227 -0.98 2.24 15.34
C MET A 227 -1.57 1.42 14.18
N ASN A 228 -0.73 0.66 13.46
CA ASN A 228 -1.18 -0.20 12.36
C ASN A 228 -1.99 -1.40 12.86
N ALA A 229 -1.70 -1.94 14.05
CA ALA A 229 -2.53 -2.96 14.68
C ALA A 229 -3.92 -2.40 15.06
N ILE A 230 -3.99 -1.17 15.60
CA ILE A 230 -5.26 -0.48 15.89
C ILE A 230 -6.07 -0.28 14.61
N ALA A 231 -5.44 0.22 13.55
CA ALA A 231 -6.09 0.40 12.24
C ALA A 231 -6.62 -0.92 11.68
N THR A 232 -5.85 -2.00 11.80
CA THR A 232 -6.23 -3.33 11.31
C THR A 232 -7.39 -3.93 12.10
N LYS A 233 -7.39 -3.76 13.44
CA LYS A 233 -8.45 -4.27 14.33
C LYS A 233 -9.71 -3.42 14.35
N GLY A 234 -9.61 -2.14 14.00
CA GLY A 234 -10.67 -1.17 14.22
C GLY A 234 -10.95 -0.87 15.69
N SER A 235 -10.06 -1.27 16.61
CA SER A 235 -10.25 -1.14 18.05
C SER A 235 -8.92 -1.04 18.78
N VAL A 236 -8.80 -0.08 19.70
CA VAL A 236 -7.60 0.10 20.53
C VAL A 236 -7.48 -1.00 21.59
N THR A 237 -8.59 -1.38 22.20
CA THR A 237 -8.62 -2.35 23.31
C THR A 237 -8.42 -3.79 22.85
N ALA A 238 -8.74 -4.10 21.59
CA ALA A 238 -8.59 -5.44 21.02
C ALA A 238 -7.18 -5.76 20.50
N VAL A 239 -6.25 -4.79 20.53
CA VAL A 239 -4.87 -5.00 20.07
C VAL A 239 -4.11 -5.88 21.06
N SER A 240 -3.61 -7.01 20.55
CA SER A 240 -2.75 -7.95 21.28
C SER A 240 -1.27 -7.82 20.85
N GLN A 241 -0.36 -8.45 21.61
CA GLN A 241 1.06 -8.52 21.25
C GLN A 241 1.27 -9.18 19.87
N ALA A 242 0.49 -10.22 19.54
CA ALA A 242 0.59 -10.88 18.24
C ALA A 242 0.22 -9.94 17.09
N ASP A 243 -0.73 -9.02 17.30
CA ASP A 243 -1.10 -8.04 16.28
C ASP A 243 0.00 -7.00 16.05
N VAL A 244 0.65 -6.56 17.13
CA VAL A 244 1.80 -5.65 17.06
C VAL A 244 2.99 -6.33 16.38
N ASP A 245 3.27 -7.58 16.70
CA ASP A 245 4.35 -8.35 16.07
C ASP A 245 4.07 -8.59 14.59
N ALA A 246 2.82 -8.91 14.23
CA ALA A 246 2.38 -9.04 12.84
C ALA A 246 2.49 -7.72 12.07
N ALA A 247 2.16 -6.58 12.69
CA ALA A 247 2.33 -5.27 12.08
C ALA A 247 3.82 -4.93 11.88
N ARG A 248 4.67 -5.24 12.85
CA ARG A 248 6.12 -5.03 12.77
C ARG A 248 6.80 -5.92 11.73
N ALA A 249 6.28 -7.13 11.50
CA ALA A 249 6.81 -8.03 10.49
C ALA A 249 6.63 -7.51 9.05
N LYS A 250 5.73 -6.53 8.83
CA LYS A 250 5.52 -5.91 7.52
C LYS A 250 6.59 -4.88 7.20
N PRO A 251 6.88 -4.63 5.90
CA PRO A 251 7.67 -3.49 5.48
C PRO A 251 6.99 -2.16 5.85
N PHE A 252 7.78 -1.13 6.11
CA PHE A 252 7.29 0.25 6.20
C PHE A 252 7.90 1.12 5.10
N TYR A 253 7.17 2.12 4.65
CA TYR A 253 7.46 2.87 3.42
C TYR A 253 7.76 4.34 3.70
N THR A 254 8.89 4.82 3.19
CA THR A 254 9.38 6.20 3.31
C THR A 254 9.28 6.95 1.99
N ALA A 255 9.05 8.26 2.04
CA ALA A 255 8.90 9.12 0.86
C ALA A 255 10.24 9.70 0.36
N ASP A 256 11.36 9.23 0.90
CA ASP A 256 12.72 9.72 0.64
C ASP A 256 13.34 9.17 -0.66
N VAL A 257 12.50 8.87 -1.65
CA VAL A 257 12.92 8.36 -2.95
C VAL A 257 12.71 9.41 -4.02
N ASP A 258 13.73 9.64 -4.84
CA ASP A 258 13.57 10.41 -6.08
C ASP A 258 13.03 9.46 -7.16
N ALA A 259 11.80 9.70 -7.62
CA ALA A 259 11.14 8.80 -8.56
C ALA A 259 11.87 8.75 -9.92
N GLN A 260 12.46 9.86 -10.36
CA GLN A 260 13.20 9.92 -11.62
C GLN A 260 14.48 9.07 -11.56
N ALA A 261 15.26 9.19 -10.49
CA ALA A 261 16.45 8.40 -10.24
C ALA A 261 16.10 6.92 -10.05
N LEU A 262 15.01 6.61 -9.32
CA LEU A 262 14.53 5.24 -9.16
C LEU A 262 14.23 4.61 -10.53
N LEU A 263 13.58 5.34 -11.43
CA LEU A 263 13.15 4.83 -12.74
C LEU A 263 14.23 4.92 -13.83
N ALA A 264 15.43 5.42 -13.51
CA ALA A 264 16.58 5.43 -14.42
C ALA A 264 17.04 4.01 -14.79
N GLU A 265 16.76 3.04 -13.92
CA GLU A 265 16.91 1.62 -14.19
C GLU A 265 15.56 0.92 -14.01
N PRO A 266 15.29 -0.18 -14.73
CA PRO A 266 14.07 -0.95 -14.52
C PRO A 266 13.87 -1.38 -13.06
N ALA A 267 12.62 -1.47 -12.65
CA ALA A 267 12.21 -2.08 -11.39
C ALA A 267 11.16 -3.16 -11.67
N TYR A 268 11.16 -4.21 -10.85
CA TYR A 268 10.43 -5.44 -11.15
C TYR A 268 9.42 -5.78 -10.05
N ALA A 269 8.22 -6.18 -10.45
CA ALA A 269 7.23 -6.79 -9.57
C ALA A 269 6.94 -8.21 -10.05
N TYR A 270 6.70 -9.14 -9.12
CA TYR A 270 6.21 -10.45 -9.50
C TYR A 270 4.72 -10.30 -9.86
N ALA A 271 4.34 -10.74 -11.06
CA ALA A 271 2.97 -10.61 -11.53
C ALA A 271 2.15 -11.85 -11.17
N GLY A 272 2.77 -13.04 -11.21
CA GLY A 272 2.14 -14.33 -10.92
C GLY A 272 2.72 -15.44 -11.80
N GLU A 273 1.95 -16.48 -12.02
CA GLU A 273 2.32 -17.65 -12.80
C GLU A 273 1.27 -17.97 -13.87
N ARG A 274 1.70 -18.63 -14.95
CA ARG A 274 0.82 -19.22 -15.96
C ARG A 274 1.20 -20.66 -16.25
N GLY A 275 0.25 -21.46 -16.70
CA GLY A 275 0.52 -22.83 -17.16
C GLY A 275 1.17 -22.86 -18.56
N ASP A 276 2.22 -23.66 -18.72
CA ASP A 276 2.74 -24.12 -20.01
C ASP A 276 2.06 -25.42 -20.43
N PHE A 277 0.96 -25.28 -21.16
CA PHE A 277 0.18 -26.40 -21.69
C PHE A 277 0.83 -27.09 -22.89
N ALA A 278 1.99 -26.62 -23.38
CA ALA A 278 2.76 -27.36 -24.38
C ALA A 278 3.47 -28.59 -23.77
N THR A 279 3.50 -28.70 -22.44
CA THR A 279 4.06 -29.83 -21.70
C THR A 279 2.97 -30.57 -20.93
N LEU A 280 3.13 -31.89 -20.75
CA LEU A 280 2.22 -32.73 -19.96
C LEU A 280 3.01 -33.45 -18.85
N PRO A 281 2.71 -33.20 -17.56
CA PRO A 281 1.74 -32.22 -17.05
C PRO A 281 2.17 -30.76 -17.35
N PRO A 282 1.23 -29.79 -17.39
CA PRO A 282 1.58 -28.40 -17.60
C PRO A 282 2.57 -27.90 -16.56
N LYS A 283 3.63 -27.23 -17.00
CA LYS A 283 4.65 -26.67 -16.11
C LYS A 283 4.36 -25.21 -15.82
N PRO A 284 4.60 -24.71 -14.60
CA PRO A 284 4.40 -23.30 -14.33
C PRO A 284 5.49 -22.46 -15.01
N ILE A 285 5.07 -21.33 -15.56
CA ILE A 285 5.92 -20.25 -16.08
C ILE A 285 5.70 -19.04 -15.18
N MET A 286 6.78 -18.51 -14.63
CA MET A 286 6.73 -17.28 -13.85
C MET A 286 6.56 -16.08 -14.76
N VAL A 287 5.81 -15.08 -14.30
CA VAL A 287 5.62 -13.80 -15.00
C VAL A 287 5.99 -12.66 -14.05
N ARG A 288 6.72 -11.67 -14.57
CA ARG A 288 7.03 -10.42 -13.88
C ARG A 288 6.62 -9.23 -14.70
N GLN A 289 6.35 -8.13 -14.01
CA GLN A 289 6.25 -6.80 -14.58
C GLN A 289 7.59 -6.09 -14.45
N ALA A 290 8.08 -5.50 -15.55
CA ALA A 290 9.23 -4.60 -15.58
C ALA A 290 8.72 -3.18 -15.85
N LEU A 291 8.95 -2.29 -14.89
CA LEU A 291 8.62 -0.87 -14.97
C LEU A 291 9.87 -0.08 -15.36
N SER A 292 9.81 0.69 -16.45
CA SER A 292 10.95 1.48 -16.94
C SER A 292 10.50 2.82 -17.52
N LEU A 293 11.37 3.83 -17.42
CA LEU A 293 11.15 5.12 -18.05
C LEU A 293 11.89 5.18 -19.40
N SER A 294 11.16 5.44 -20.48
CA SER A 294 11.71 5.66 -21.82
C SER A 294 11.30 7.05 -22.31
N GLY A 295 12.23 8.01 -22.24
CA GLY A 295 11.91 9.42 -22.48
C GLY A 295 10.88 9.93 -21.46
N GLN A 296 9.75 10.45 -21.94
CA GLN A 296 8.62 10.87 -21.11
C GLN A 296 7.50 9.82 -21.05
N VAL A 297 7.80 8.55 -21.29
CA VAL A 297 6.81 7.47 -21.21
C VAL A 297 7.27 6.45 -20.19
N LEU A 298 6.46 6.27 -19.15
CA LEU A 298 6.62 5.17 -18.22
C LEU A 298 5.97 3.93 -18.83
N GLN A 299 6.77 2.88 -18.99
CA GLN A 299 6.40 1.65 -19.69
C GLN A 299 6.35 0.49 -18.71
N THR A 300 5.34 -0.35 -18.88
CA THR A 300 5.24 -1.64 -18.21
C THR A 300 5.40 -2.73 -19.25
N ALA A 301 6.43 -3.57 -19.09
CA ALA A 301 6.64 -4.76 -19.92
C ALA A 301 6.38 -6.02 -19.09
N MET A 302 5.75 -7.01 -19.71
CA MET A 302 5.59 -8.33 -19.11
C MET A 302 6.68 -9.24 -19.62
N GLU A 303 7.34 -9.94 -18.70
CA GLU A 303 8.40 -10.88 -19.01
C GLU A 303 8.09 -12.22 -18.34
N GLU A 304 8.48 -13.31 -18.97
CA GLU A 304 8.26 -14.66 -18.48
C GLU A 304 9.55 -15.46 -18.33
N LEU A 305 9.55 -16.40 -17.39
CA LEU A 305 10.68 -17.26 -17.07
C LEU A 305 10.19 -18.69 -16.77
N GLY A 306 10.54 -19.63 -17.66
CA GLY A 306 10.34 -21.05 -17.37
C GLY A 306 11.25 -21.52 -16.23
N LEU A 307 10.81 -22.52 -15.46
CA LEU A 307 11.56 -23.01 -14.29
C LEU A 307 13.00 -23.41 -14.62
N GLN A 308 13.22 -24.02 -15.78
CA GLN A 308 14.54 -24.48 -16.27
C GLN A 308 15.33 -23.43 -17.07
N ALA A 309 14.73 -22.27 -17.37
CA ALA A 309 15.39 -21.20 -18.12
C ALA A 309 16.21 -20.30 -17.20
N SER A 310 17.26 -19.69 -17.73
CA SER A 310 18.13 -18.77 -16.97
C SER A 310 17.83 -17.30 -17.19
N ASN A 311 17.11 -16.95 -18.26
CA ASN A 311 16.89 -15.56 -18.67
C ASN A 311 15.40 -15.27 -18.81
N TRP A 312 14.98 -14.12 -18.30
CA TRP A 312 13.67 -13.55 -18.57
C TRP A 312 13.56 -13.16 -20.04
N VAL A 313 12.42 -13.46 -20.66
CA VAL A 313 12.10 -13.09 -22.04
C VAL A 313 10.79 -12.32 -22.08
N ALA A 314 10.57 -11.50 -23.12
CA ALA A 314 9.29 -10.83 -23.31
C ALA A 314 8.16 -11.87 -23.35
N SER A 315 7.10 -11.66 -22.55
CA SER A 315 5.97 -12.59 -22.51
C SER A 315 5.05 -12.34 -23.71
N PRO A 316 4.84 -13.33 -24.61
CA PRO A 316 3.88 -13.20 -25.70
C PRO A 316 2.43 -13.12 -25.20
N ALA A 317 2.15 -13.74 -24.04
CA ALA A 317 0.83 -13.70 -23.41
C ALA A 317 0.57 -12.36 -22.72
N GLY A 318 1.61 -11.65 -22.28
CA GLY A 318 1.46 -10.43 -21.50
C GLY A 318 0.62 -10.67 -20.23
N ALA A 319 -0.28 -9.74 -19.91
CA ALA A 319 -1.18 -9.87 -18.76
C ALA A 319 -2.14 -11.07 -18.87
N SER A 320 -2.40 -11.57 -20.08
CA SER A 320 -3.35 -12.68 -20.29
C SER A 320 -2.90 -13.99 -19.67
N GLY A 321 -1.59 -14.18 -19.52
CA GLY A 321 -1.05 -15.40 -18.92
C GLY A 321 -1.41 -15.55 -17.45
N VAL A 322 -1.51 -14.44 -16.72
CA VAL A 322 -1.68 -14.44 -15.26
C VAL A 322 -3.13 -14.14 -14.86
N ALA A 323 -3.74 -13.14 -15.51
CA ALA A 323 -5.09 -12.69 -15.17
C ALA A 323 -6.18 -13.36 -16.01
N HIS A 324 -5.81 -14.17 -17.01
CA HIS A 324 -6.75 -14.70 -18.02
C HIS A 324 -7.53 -13.61 -18.78
N ILE A 325 -6.99 -12.38 -18.83
CA ILE A 325 -7.55 -11.25 -19.57
C ILE A 325 -6.81 -11.10 -20.90
N TYR A 326 -7.49 -11.31 -22.02
CA TYR A 326 -6.88 -11.25 -23.36
C TYR A 326 -6.81 -9.82 -23.92
N GLY A 327 -7.62 -8.93 -23.36
CA GLY A 327 -7.65 -7.52 -23.63
C GLY A 327 -8.90 -6.90 -23.03
N HIS A 328 -9.11 -5.62 -23.26
CA HIS A 328 -10.33 -4.95 -22.84
C HIS A 328 -10.64 -3.74 -23.71
N TYR A 329 -11.89 -3.30 -23.63
CA TYR A 329 -12.26 -1.92 -23.93
C TYR A 329 -12.22 -1.12 -22.65
N ALA A 330 -11.68 0.10 -22.72
CA ALA A 330 -11.65 1.01 -21.59
C ALA A 330 -12.40 2.28 -21.91
N LEU A 331 -13.14 2.79 -20.94
CA LEU A 331 -13.82 4.08 -21.07
C LEU A 331 -12.80 5.20 -20.97
N LYS A 332 -12.72 6.02 -22.01
CA LYS A 332 -11.82 7.17 -22.09
C LYS A 332 -12.32 8.34 -21.23
N SER A 333 -11.43 9.29 -20.96
CA SER A 333 -11.75 10.52 -20.22
C SER A 333 -12.89 11.32 -20.86
N ASP A 334 -13.03 11.28 -22.19
CA ASP A 334 -14.12 11.92 -22.95
C ASP A 334 -15.48 11.19 -22.90
N GLY A 335 -15.57 10.05 -22.22
CA GLY A 335 -16.79 9.25 -22.10
C GLY A 335 -17.04 8.28 -23.26
N GLY A 336 -16.20 8.29 -24.30
CA GLY A 336 -16.20 7.28 -25.36
C GLY A 336 -15.41 6.04 -25.00
N TRP A 337 -15.55 4.98 -25.78
CA TRP A 337 -14.76 3.75 -25.62
C TRP A 337 -13.43 3.84 -26.38
N SER A 338 -12.38 3.23 -25.83
CA SER A 338 -11.12 3.01 -26.53
C SER A 338 -11.32 2.02 -27.68
N PRO A 339 -10.42 1.97 -28.67
CA PRO A 339 -10.22 0.76 -29.46
C PRO A 339 -9.91 -0.44 -28.55
N PHE A 340 -10.00 -1.66 -29.08
CA PHE A 340 -9.61 -2.85 -28.34
C PHE A 340 -8.14 -2.76 -27.88
N ILE A 341 -7.92 -2.86 -26.56
CA ILE A 341 -6.59 -2.85 -25.96
C ILE A 341 -6.19 -4.30 -25.72
N PRO A 342 -5.21 -4.85 -26.46
CA PRO A 342 -4.74 -6.22 -26.22
C PRO A 342 -4.07 -6.33 -24.86
N ALA A 343 -3.90 -7.56 -24.34
CA ALA A 343 -3.26 -7.81 -23.04
C ALA A 343 -1.86 -7.17 -22.89
N SER A 344 -1.10 -7.04 -23.97
CA SER A 344 0.21 -6.36 -23.99
C SER A 344 0.10 -4.82 -23.96
N GLY A 345 -1.07 -4.27 -24.29
CA GLY A 345 -1.41 -2.85 -24.24
C GLY A 345 -1.94 -2.38 -22.88
N ILE A 346 -2.31 -3.31 -21.99
CA ILE A 346 -2.87 -3.00 -20.67
C ILE A 346 -1.80 -2.35 -19.79
N GLU A 347 -2.08 -1.12 -19.34
CA GLU A 347 -1.21 -0.33 -18.45
C GLU A 347 0.25 -0.14 -18.96
N SER A 348 0.48 -0.31 -20.27
CA SER A 348 1.83 -0.41 -20.82
C SER A 348 2.45 0.93 -21.20
N LYS A 349 1.68 2.04 -21.25
CA LYS A 349 2.16 3.36 -21.68
C LYS A 349 1.50 4.52 -20.94
N LEU A 350 2.17 5.03 -19.93
CA LEU A 350 1.77 6.22 -19.18
C LEU A 350 2.64 7.40 -19.61
N ALA A 351 2.05 8.41 -20.23
CA ALA A 351 2.75 9.62 -20.65
C ALA A 351 3.00 10.51 -19.42
N VAL A 352 4.26 10.73 -19.07
CA VAL A 352 4.69 11.52 -17.91
C VAL A 352 4.37 12.99 -18.15
N GLN A 353 3.67 13.60 -17.19
CA GLN A 353 3.36 15.02 -17.16
C GLN A 353 4.36 15.79 -16.29
N ALA A 354 4.67 15.27 -15.10
CA ALA A 354 5.64 15.89 -14.19
C ALA A 354 6.23 14.89 -13.18
N PHE A 355 7.46 15.16 -12.75
CA PHE A 355 8.09 14.60 -11.57
C PHE A 355 8.04 15.62 -10.43
N SER A 356 7.72 15.16 -9.22
CA SER A 356 7.73 15.97 -8.00
C SER A 356 8.23 15.10 -6.85
N GLY A 357 9.55 15.02 -6.68
CA GLY A 357 10.20 14.15 -5.70
C GLY A 357 9.83 12.69 -5.91
N ASN A 358 9.08 12.13 -4.97
CA ASN A 358 8.65 10.74 -5.00
C ASN A 358 7.35 10.52 -5.80
N VAL A 359 6.75 11.57 -6.37
CA VAL A 359 5.50 11.50 -7.14
C VAL A 359 5.75 11.70 -8.63
N VAL A 360 5.11 10.88 -9.45
CA VAL A 360 5.03 11.04 -10.90
C VAL A 360 3.56 11.19 -11.30
N THR A 361 3.25 12.28 -11.99
CA THR A 361 1.93 12.47 -12.61
C THR A 361 2.00 12.06 -14.07
N THR A 362 1.01 11.31 -14.52
CA THR A 362 0.99 10.73 -15.86
C THR A 362 -0.41 10.78 -16.46
N THR A 363 -0.53 10.53 -17.76
CA THR A 363 -1.79 10.31 -18.46
C THR A 363 -1.70 8.95 -19.15
N ASP A 364 -2.70 8.10 -18.96
CA ASP A 364 -2.79 6.84 -19.70
C ASP A 364 -3.04 7.13 -21.18
N SER A 365 -2.15 6.65 -22.05
CA SER A 365 -2.20 6.95 -23.48
C SER A 365 -3.42 6.31 -24.19
N ASN A 366 -3.98 5.24 -23.62
CA ASN A 366 -5.13 4.55 -24.20
C ASN A 366 -6.46 5.23 -23.85
N THR A 367 -6.53 5.82 -22.65
CA THR A 367 -7.79 6.32 -22.07
C THR A 367 -7.83 7.83 -21.91
N GLY A 368 -6.68 8.50 -21.86
CA GLY A 368 -6.58 9.91 -21.49
C GLY A 368 -6.87 10.20 -20.02
N ILE A 369 -6.98 9.17 -19.17
CA ILE A 369 -7.20 9.30 -17.72
C ILE A 369 -5.89 9.67 -17.04
N GLY A 370 -5.91 10.68 -16.16
CA GLY A 370 -4.78 11.06 -15.36
C GLY A 370 -4.50 10.03 -14.27
N THR A 371 -3.22 9.72 -14.06
CA THR A 371 -2.77 8.77 -13.05
C THR A 371 -1.66 9.39 -12.22
N ARG A 372 -1.77 9.28 -10.90
CA ARG A 372 -0.73 9.65 -9.93
C ARG A 372 -0.04 8.38 -9.46
N LEU A 373 1.29 8.36 -9.53
CA LEU A 373 2.15 7.30 -9.02
C LEU A 373 3.02 7.86 -7.92
N GLU A 374 2.88 7.33 -6.71
CA GLU A 374 3.71 7.69 -5.58
C GLU A 374 4.65 6.54 -5.24
N PHE A 375 5.94 6.79 -5.43
CA PHE A 375 7.01 5.86 -5.12
C PHE A 375 7.42 6.03 -3.67
N ARG A 376 7.69 4.92 -3.00
CA ARG A 376 8.21 4.92 -1.63
C ARG A 376 9.24 3.83 -1.45
N ARG A 377 10.27 4.11 -0.67
CA ARG A 377 11.34 3.17 -0.36
C ARG A 377 10.98 2.35 0.88
N THR A 378 11.49 1.13 0.98
CA THR A 378 11.42 0.32 2.19
C THR A 378 12.69 -0.51 2.37
N VAL A 379 13.11 -0.70 3.63
CA VAL A 379 14.17 -1.64 3.99
C VAL A 379 13.53 -3.00 4.23
N LEU A 380 13.97 -4.01 3.48
CA LEU A 380 13.43 -5.36 3.52
C LEU A 380 14.25 -6.32 4.38
N ASP A 381 15.33 -5.87 5.02
CA ASP A 381 16.20 -6.68 5.87
C ASP A 381 15.40 -7.55 6.87
N GLY A 382 15.54 -8.88 6.74
CA GLY A 382 14.84 -9.84 7.60
C GLY A 382 13.33 -9.92 7.40
N LYS A 383 12.74 -9.15 6.47
CA LYS A 383 11.33 -9.24 6.12
C LYS A 383 11.07 -10.47 5.26
N ALA A 384 9.93 -11.12 5.48
CA ALA A 384 9.56 -12.32 4.75
C ALA A 384 9.47 -12.06 3.23
N LEU A 385 9.92 -13.02 2.41
CA LEU A 385 9.88 -12.91 0.94
C LEU A 385 8.45 -12.73 0.41
N ILE A 386 7.48 -13.33 1.10
CA ILE A 386 6.05 -13.23 0.78
C ILE A 386 5.52 -11.78 0.80
N ASN A 387 6.22 -10.84 1.46
CA ASN A 387 5.83 -9.43 1.46
C ASN A 387 5.99 -8.75 0.09
N ALA A 388 6.68 -9.38 -0.87
CA ALA A 388 6.81 -8.91 -2.25
C ALA A 388 5.89 -9.65 -3.23
N MET A 389 5.04 -10.56 -2.74
CA MET A 389 4.13 -11.35 -3.58
C MET A 389 2.80 -10.60 -3.77
N PRO A 390 2.16 -10.71 -4.95
CA PRO A 390 0.83 -10.17 -5.16
C PRO A 390 -0.19 -10.88 -4.27
N VAL A 391 -1.26 -10.19 -3.90
CA VAL A 391 -2.33 -10.74 -3.05
C VAL A 391 -3.03 -11.96 -3.66
N SER A 392 -2.97 -12.11 -4.99
CA SER A 392 -3.52 -13.23 -5.74
C SER A 392 -2.65 -14.50 -5.70
N THR A 393 -1.44 -14.45 -5.13
CA THR A 393 -0.59 -15.65 -5.02
C THR A 393 -1.27 -16.69 -4.13
N SER A 394 -1.32 -17.93 -4.62
CA SER A 394 -1.96 -19.04 -3.90
C SER A 394 -1.29 -19.31 -2.55
N SER A 395 -2.09 -19.75 -1.56
CA SER A 395 -1.61 -20.09 -0.22
C SER A 395 -0.54 -21.17 -0.23
N ASP A 396 -0.62 -22.10 -1.18
CA ASP A 396 0.31 -23.22 -1.30
C ASP A 396 1.70 -22.71 -1.72
N VAL A 397 1.76 -21.82 -2.72
CA VAL A 397 2.99 -21.16 -3.13
C VAL A 397 3.57 -20.31 -2.00
N LEU A 398 2.73 -19.52 -1.32
CA LEU A 398 3.17 -18.70 -0.17
C LEU A 398 3.75 -19.57 0.96
N THR A 399 3.13 -20.71 1.24
CA THR A 399 3.59 -21.67 2.27
C THR A 399 4.92 -22.33 1.85
N ALA A 400 5.09 -22.61 0.56
CA ALA A 400 6.31 -23.17 -0.02
C ALA A 400 7.45 -22.16 -0.22
N MET A 401 7.24 -20.88 0.13
CA MET A 401 8.24 -19.81 0.10
C MET A 401 8.71 -19.38 1.50
N PRO A 402 9.31 -20.28 2.31
CA PRO A 402 9.90 -19.87 3.57
C PRO A 402 11.13 -19.00 3.31
N GLY A 403 11.37 -18.03 4.20
CA GLY A 403 12.59 -17.22 4.18
C GLY A 403 12.34 -15.73 4.18
N ALA A 404 13.46 -15.00 4.19
CA ALA A 404 13.47 -13.55 4.32
C ALA A 404 14.50 -12.94 3.36
N PHE A 405 14.33 -11.67 3.06
CA PHE A 405 15.34 -10.89 2.36
C PHE A 405 16.59 -10.74 3.22
N GLY A 406 17.75 -10.77 2.57
CA GLY A 406 19.06 -10.59 3.22
C GLY A 406 19.30 -9.15 3.67
N ALA A 407 20.35 -8.94 4.48
CA ALA A 407 20.75 -7.61 4.93
C ALA A 407 21.10 -6.69 3.74
N GLY A 408 20.77 -5.40 3.86
CA GLY A 408 20.95 -4.38 2.83
C GLY A 408 19.95 -4.46 1.67
N THR A 409 18.86 -5.24 1.80
CA THR A 409 17.86 -5.35 0.72
C THR A 409 16.92 -4.15 0.77
N THR A 410 16.87 -3.40 -0.33
CA THR A 410 15.91 -2.31 -0.50
C THR A 410 14.78 -2.74 -1.44
N GLY A 411 13.55 -2.49 -1.01
CA GLY A 411 12.36 -2.58 -1.83
C GLY A 411 11.74 -1.21 -2.07
N TYR A 412 10.77 -1.17 -2.97
CA TYR A 412 10.00 0.03 -3.26
C TYR A 412 8.53 -0.34 -3.36
N ALA A 413 7.63 0.60 -3.04
CA ALA A 413 6.23 0.50 -3.39
C ALA A 413 5.91 1.59 -4.41
N VAL A 414 5.05 1.27 -5.37
CA VAL A 414 4.35 2.25 -6.19
C VAL A 414 2.87 2.23 -5.82
N ILE A 415 2.37 3.37 -5.33
CA ILE A 415 0.96 3.58 -5.01
C ILE A 415 0.35 4.33 -6.19
N ARG A 416 -0.60 3.71 -6.87
CA ARG A 416 -1.27 4.25 -8.05
C ARG A 416 -2.67 4.71 -7.68
N SER A 417 -3.06 5.90 -8.12
CA SER A 417 -4.45 6.37 -8.13
C SER A 417 -4.79 7.07 -9.44
N ARG A 418 -6.08 7.13 -9.78
CA ARG A 418 -6.61 7.76 -11.00
C ARG A 418 -7.47 8.97 -10.66
N ASP A 419 -7.47 9.97 -11.52
CA ASP A 419 -8.28 11.19 -11.35
C ASP A 419 -9.75 11.03 -11.76
N LEU A 420 -10.07 9.96 -12.51
CA LEU A 420 -11.40 9.58 -12.97
C LEU A 420 -11.66 8.09 -12.73
N ASP A 421 -12.94 7.70 -12.64
CA ASP A 421 -13.29 6.28 -12.60
C ASP A 421 -12.82 5.58 -13.88
N ALA A 422 -12.23 4.41 -13.71
CA ALA A 422 -11.82 3.54 -14.80
C ALA A 422 -12.88 2.46 -15.01
N VAL A 423 -13.52 2.45 -16.18
CA VAL A 423 -14.47 1.40 -16.57
C VAL A 423 -13.82 0.53 -17.63
N THR A 424 -13.76 -0.77 -17.39
CA THR A 424 -13.18 -1.75 -18.33
C THR A 424 -14.18 -2.85 -18.66
N LEU A 425 -14.24 -3.21 -19.94
CA LEU A 425 -14.99 -4.37 -20.45
C LEU A 425 -13.96 -5.42 -20.89
N PRO A 426 -13.65 -6.41 -20.04
CA PRO A 426 -12.71 -7.46 -20.40
C PRO A 426 -13.24 -8.27 -21.59
N ALA A 427 -12.32 -8.72 -22.43
CA ALA A 427 -12.59 -9.68 -23.48
C ALA A 427 -11.82 -10.97 -23.23
N SER A 428 -12.47 -12.11 -23.46
CA SER A 428 -11.80 -13.39 -23.59
C SER A 428 -11.63 -13.77 -25.06
N ALA A 429 -10.42 -14.18 -25.44
CA ALA A 429 -10.13 -14.77 -26.75
C ALA A 429 -10.21 -16.31 -26.75
N GLN A 430 -10.51 -16.94 -25.60
CA GLN A 430 -10.75 -18.39 -25.51
C GLN A 430 -12.21 -18.66 -25.15
N CYS A 431 -13.07 -18.53 -26.15
CA CYS A 431 -14.48 -18.84 -26.04
C CYS A 431 -14.65 -20.36 -26.07
N SER A 432 -14.73 -20.98 -24.89
CA SER A 432 -14.65 -22.44 -24.74
C SER A 432 -15.82 -23.24 -25.34
N SER A 433 -16.90 -22.62 -25.85
CA SER A 433 -17.85 -23.17 -26.87
C SER A 433 -19.28 -22.62 -26.81
N ALA A 434 -19.48 -21.30 -26.71
CA ALA A 434 -20.76 -20.75 -27.14
C ALA A 434 -20.58 -19.31 -27.60
N ASN A 435 -20.74 -19.08 -28.90
CA ASN A 435 -21.23 -17.80 -29.41
C ASN A 435 -20.25 -16.58 -29.33
N PRO A 436 -19.04 -16.64 -29.91
CA PRO A 436 -18.21 -15.45 -30.09
C PRO A 436 -18.77 -14.52 -31.17
N ILE A 437 -18.54 -13.21 -31.02
CA ILE A 437 -18.56 -12.26 -32.16
C ILE A 437 -17.12 -11.90 -32.53
N ILE A 438 -16.92 -11.44 -33.76
CA ILE A 438 -15.67 -10.81 -34.18
C ILE A 438 -15.87 -9.30 -34.16
N GLU A 439 -15.12 -8.62 -33.30
CA GLU A 439 -15.10 -7.16 -33.19
C GLU A 439 -13.65 -6.70 -33.12
N ASP A 440 -13.30 -5.66 -33.88
CA ASP A 440 -11.92 -5.17 -34.02
C ASP A 440 -10.89 -6.26 -34.40
N GLY A 441 -11.33 -7.29 -35.11
CA GLY A 441 -10.50 -8.41 -35.54
C GLY A 441 -10.19 -9.43 -34.43
N VAL A 442 -10.88 -9.36 -33.29
CA VAL A 442 -10.68 -10.24 -32.13
C VAL A 442 -11.99 -10.95 -31.77
N GLU A 443 -11.90 -12.22 -31.35
CA GLU A 443 -13.03 -12.95 -30.78
C GLU A 443 -13.42 -12.35 -29.43
N GLN A 444 -14.71 -12.05 -29.25
CA GLN A 444 -15.24 -11.41 -28.06
C GLN A 444 -16.27 -12.31 -27.37
N CYS A 445 -16.01 -12.66 -26.11
CA CYS A 445 -16.94 -13.37 -25.24
C CYS A 445 -16.58 -13.20 -23.74
N PRO A 446 -17.51 -13.52 -22.82
CA PRO A 446 -18.93 -13.77 -23.06
C PRO A 446 -19.72 -12.47 -23.31
N LEU A 447 -20.70 -12.53 -24.21
CA LEU A 447 -21.70 -11.48 -24.38
C LEU A 447 -22.95 -11.79 -23.57
N LEU A 448 -23.74 -10.77 -23.24
CA LEU A 448 -25.06 -10.95 -22.67
C LEU A 448 -26.12 -11.06 -23.76
N GLY A 449 -26.83 -12.18 -23.77
CA GLY A 449 -27.79 -12.56 -24.81
C GLY A 449 -27.14 -13.39 -25.92
N THR A 450 -27.56 -13.17 -27.17
CA THR A 450 -27.05 -13.90 -28.35
C THR A 450 -26.09 -13.04 -29.19
N PRO A 451 -25.16 -13.64 -29.95
CA PRO A 451 -24.23 -12.90 -30.82
C PRO A 451 -24.90 -12.05 -31.89
N THR A 452 -26.08 -12.47 -32.34
CA THR A 452 -26.81 -11.81 -33.42
C THR A 452 -27.75 -10.72 -32.90
N GLN A 453 -28.06 -10.72 -31.60
CA GLN A 453 -28.90 -9.71 -31.00
C GLN A 453 -28.14 -8.39 -30.90
N GLN A 454 -28.77 -7.34 -31.42
CA GLN A 454 -28.33 -5.96 -31.29
C GLN A 454 -29.24 -5.24 -30.30
N TYR A 455 -28.63 -4.46 -29.43
CA TYR A 455 -29.32 -3.66 -28.41
C TYR A 455 -29.11 -2.18 -28.72
N ALA A 456 -30.13 -1.37 -28.47
CA ALA A 456 -30.10 0.08 -28.67
C ALA A 456 -29.74 0.83 -27.39
N SER A 457 -29.96 0.20 -26.23
CA SER A 457 -29.71 0.76 -24.91
C SER A 457 -29.12 -0.28 -23.96
N VAL A 458 -28.29 0.17 -23.01
CA VAL A 458 -27.84 -0.70 -21.91
C VAL A 458 -29.02 -1.23 -21.08
N GLN A 459 -30.11 -0.46 -21.01
CA GLN A 459 -31.34 -0.87 -20.32
C GLN A 459 -32.08 -2.01 -21.02
N ASP A 460 -31.73 -2.36 -22.26
CA ASP A 460 -32.32 -3.54 -22.90
C ASP A 460 -31.95 -4.82 -22.14
N VAL A 461 -30.89 -4.79 -21.30
CA VAL A 461 -30.52 -5.89 -20.38
C VAL A 461 -31.66 -6.28 -19.43
N LEU A 462 -32.57 -5.36 -19.12
CA LEU A 462 -33.74 -5.62 -18.28
C LEU A 462 -34.64 -6.71 -18.87
N THR A 463 -34.56 -6.92 -20.18
CA THR A 463 -35.33 -7.90 -20.95
C THR A 463 -34.54 -9.17 -21.29
N VAL A 464 -33.29 -9.28 -20.82
CA VAL A 464 -32.38 -10.40 -21.10
C VAL A 464 -32.31 -11.33 -19.88
N PRO A 465 -32.93 -12.51 -19.91
CA PRO A 465 -32.79 -13.49 -18.84
C PRO A 465 -31.99 -14.76 -19.26
N PRO A 466 -31.26 -15.39 -18.31
CA PRO A 466 -30.73 -14.87 -17.06
C PRO A 466 -29.32 -14.25 -17.24
N VAL A 467 -29.03 -13.16 -16.51
CA VAL A 467 -27.74 -12.45 -16.59
C VAL A 467 -26.84 -12.89 -15.43
N PRO A 468 -25.71 -13.61 -15.67
CA PRO A 468 -24.81 -14.05 -14.60
C PRO A 468 -24.28 -12.87 -13.79
N PHE A 469 -24.02 -13.02 -12.50
CA PHE A 469 -23.50 -11.93 -11.67
C PHE A 469 -22.44 -12.43 -10.70
N LEU A 470 -21.22 -11.90 -10.82
CA LEU A 470 -20.08 -12.11 -9.92
C LEU A 470 -19.72 -13.58 -9.61
N GLY A 471 -20.19 -14.54 -10.42
CA GLY A 471 -20.06 -15.98 -10.14
C GLY A 471 -20.96 -16.48 -8.99
N ILE A 472 -21.77 -15.61 -8.37
CA ILE A 472 -22.63 -15.99 -7.24
C ILE A 472 -24.02 -16.44 -7.69
N GLY A 473 -24.56 -15.88 -8.78
CA GLY A 473 -25.92 -16.17 -9.21
C GLY A 473 -26.32 -15.40 -10.47
N TYR A 474 -27.62 -15.13 -10.61
CA TYR A 474 -28.18 -14.46 -11.79
C TYR A 474 -29.07 -13.28 -11.41
N LEU A 475 -28.89 -12.15 -12.11
CA LEU A 475 -29.73 -10.96 -11.96
C LEU A 475 -31.13 -11.19 -12.53
N ARG A 476 -32.12 -10.64 -11.83
CA ARG A 476 -33.47 -10.40 -12.33
C ARG A 476 -33.91 -9.00 -11.98
N PHE A 477 -34.54 -8.35 -12.95
CA PHE A 477 -35.08 -7.01 -12.81
C PHE A 477 -36.58 -7.08 -12.55
N GLY A 478 -37.03 -6.33 -11.54
CA GLY A 478 -38.43 -6.21 -11.14
C GLY A 478 -39.03 -4.86 -11.53
N ALA A 479 -40.22 -4.56 -11.00
CA ALA A 479 -40.84 -3.24 -11.18
C ALA A 479 -40.06 -2.16 -10.41
N GLY A 480 -40.03 -0.92 -10.93
CA GLY A 480 -39.52 0.25 -10.22
C GLY A 480 -38.03 0.16 -9.83
N ASP A 481 -37.18 -0.11 -10.81
CA ASP A 481 -35.70 -0.24 -10.70
C ASP A 481 -35.20 -1.32 -9.73
N GLN A 482 -36.09 -2.18 -9.22
CA GLN A 482 -35.71 -3.28 -8.36
C GLN A 482 -34.83 -4.30 -9.10
N VAL A 483 -33.79 -4.75 -8.42
CA VAL A 483 -32.90 -5.82 -8.89
C VAL A 483 -32.65 -6.81 -7.76
N VAL A 484 -32.60 -8.10 -8.11
CA VAL A 484 -32.41 -9.21 -7.19
C VAL A 484 -31.45 -10.20 -7.82
N VAL A 485 -30.60 -10.85 -7.03
CA VAL A 485 -29.75 -11.96 -7.46
C VAL A 485 -30.30 -13.27 -6.91
N TYR A 486 -30.52 -14.24 -7.79
CA TYR A 486 -31.01 -15.58 -7.45
C TYR A 486 -29.94 -16.65 -7.67
N ASP A 487 -30.09 -17.77 -6.97
CA ASP A 487 -29.28 -18.96 -7.19
C ASP A 487 -29.50 -19.54 -8.60
N GLY A 488 -28.41 -20.01 -9.21
CA GLY A 488 -28.45 -20.61 -10.54
C GLY A 488 -29.15 -21.96 -10.63
N ASN A 489 -29.17 -22.71 -9.53
CA ASN A 489 -29.77 -24.03 -9.41
C ASN A 489 -31.17 -23.97 -8.80
N ASP A 490 -31.50 -22.90 -8.07
CA ASP A 490 -32.84 -22.66 -7.52
C ASP A 490 -33.32 -21.23 -7.81
N ALA A 491 -34.20 -21.13 -8.81
CA ALA A 491 -34.83 -19.88 -9.23
C ALA A 491 -35.67 -19.18 -8.14
N ASN A 492 -36.00 -19.85 -7.03
CA ASN A 492 -36.75 -19.27 -5.90
C ASN A 492 -35.84 -18.86 -4.74
N HIS A 493 -34.56 -19.25 -4.76
CA HIS A 493 -33.61 -18.90 -3.71
C HIS A 493 -32.97 -17.54 -4.01
N VAL A 494 -33.34 -16.52 -3.22
CA VAL A 494 -32.76 -15.17 -3.31
C VAL A 494 -31.43 -15.14 -2.57
N LEU A 495 -30.36 -14.77 -3.28
CA LEU A 495 -29.02 -14.56 -2.73
C LEU A 495 -28.84 -13.10 -2.27
N LEU A 496 -29.26 -12.14 -3.10
CA LEU A 496 -29.26 -10.71 -2.79
C LEU A 496 -30.62 -10.10 -3.13
N ASP A 497 -31.31 -9.57 -2.13
CA ASP A 497 -32.56 -8.83 -2.33
C ASP A 497 -32.31 -7.36 -2.72
N SER A 498 -33.38 -6.65 -3.11
CA SER A 498 -33.32 -5.26 -3.57
C SER A 498 -32.86 -4.23 -2.53
N SER A 499 -32.71 -4.61 -1.26
CA SER A 499 -32.09 -3.75 -0.24
C SER A 499 -30.56 -3.82 -0.27
N LYS A 500 -29.99 -4.91 -0.79
CA LYS A 500 -28.54 -5.21 -0.82
C LYS A 500 -27.87 -4.89 -2.15
N ILE A 501 -28.65 -4.77 -3.22
CA ILE A 501 -28.15 -4.44 -4.55
C ILE A 501 -29.02 -3.36 -5.19
N ARG A 502 -28.36 -2.38 -5.82
CA ARG A 502 -29.00 -1.31 -6.60
C ARG A 502 -28.24 -1.10 -7.89
N TRP A 503 -28.90 -0.50 -8.89
CA TRP A 503 -28.22 -0.09 -10.11
C TRP A 503 -28.51 1.38 -10.45
N SER A 504 -27.64 1.97 -11.27
CA SER A 504 -27.81 3.32 -11.82
C SER A 504 -27.10 3.42 -13.17
N LEU A 505 -27.50 4.39 -14.01
CA LEU A 505 -26.72 4.73 -15.20
C LEU A 505 -25.53 5.59 -14.83
N TYR A 506 -24.38 5.31 -15.45
CA TYR A 506 -23.14 6.00 -15.18
C TYR A 506 -23.13 7.39 -15.81
N ALA A 507 -22.75 8.41 -15.03
CA ALA A 507 -22.87 9.81 -15.45
C ALA A 507 -22.01 10.17 -16.67
N ARG A 508 -20.81 9.57 -16.80
CA ARG A 508 -19.90 9.84 -17.94
C ARG A 508 -20.27 9.08 -19.20
N ASN A 509 -21.11 8.05 -19.10
CA ASN A 509 -21.57 7.28 -20.25
C ASN A 509 -22.90 6.57 -19.94
N ALA A 510 -23.99 7.05 -20.54
CA ALA A 510 -25.33 6.50 -20.35
C ALA A 510 -25.50 5.05 -20.84
N ASN A 511 -24.56 4.53 -21.62
CA ASN A 511 -24.49 3.13 -22.03
C ASN A 511 -23.79 2.24 -21.00
N VAL A 512 -23.48 2.73 -19.81
CA VAL A 512 -22.92 1.94 -18.70
C VAL A 512 -23.91 1.94 -17.55
N MET A 513 -24.30 0.75 -17.11
CA MET A 513 -25.11 0.47 -15.93
C MET A 513 -24.20 -0.03 -14.82
N VAL A 514 -24.21 0.64 -13.68
CA VAL A 514 -23.35 0.34 -12.52
C VAL A 514 -24.18 -0.31 -11.42
N PHE A 515 -23.68 -1.41 -10.87
CA PHE A 515 -24.29 -2.13 -9.76
C PHE A 515 -23.54 -1.82 -8.46
N ASP A 516 -24.28 -1.40 -7.44
CA ASP A 516 -23.77 -1.13 -6.11
C ASP A 516 -24.17 -2.28 -5.17
N VAL A 517 -23.16 -2.92 -4.58
CA VAL A 517 -23.30 -4.02 -3.64
C VAL A 517 -22.21 -3.90 -2.57
N ALA A 518 -22.58 -4.06 -1.30
CA ALA A 518 -21.61 -4.06 -0.23
C ALA A 518 -20.84 -5.38 -0.19
N TYR A 519 -19.51 -5.32 -0.05
CA TYR A 519 -18.67 -6.52 0.05
C TYR A 519 -19.13 -7.47 1.16
N ALA A 520 -19.56 -6.95 2.31
CA ALA A 520 -20.05 -7.76 3.44
C ALA A 520 -21.27 -8.63 3.08
N ASP A 521 -22.09 -8.20 2.13
CA ASP A 521 -23.25 -8.96 1.66
C ASP A 521 -22.88 -10.08 0.68
N ILE A 522 -21.67 -10.10 0.13
CA ILE A 522 -21.22 -11.11 -0.85
C ILE A 522 -20.03 -11.94 -0.40
N ALA A 523 -19.27 -11.49 0.61
CA ALA A 523 -18.00 -12.10 1.02
C ALA A 523 -18.11 -13.55 1.52
N HIS A 524 -19.31 -14.01 1.87
CA HIS A 524 -19.56 -15.35 2.38
C HIS A 524 -19.88 -16.37 1.28
N PHE A 525 -20.04 -15.95 0.02
CA PHE A 525 -20.33 -16.87 -1.08
C PHE A 525 -19.05 -17.59 -1.51
N PRO A 526 -18.99 -18.93 -1.45
CA PRO A 526 -17.80 -19.68 -1.83
C PRO A 526 -17.53 -19.64 -3.35
N SER A 527 -18.55 -19.34 -4.16
CA SER A 527 -18.44 -19.20 -5.61
C SER A 527 -18.13 -17.77 -6.07
N LEU A 528 -17.99 -16.81 -5.12
CA LEU A 528 -17.54 -15.48 -5.46
C LEU A 528 -16.15 -15.58 -6.09
N ASP A 529 -16.05 -15.16 -7.36
CA ASP A 529 -14.76 -15.09 -8.03
C ASP A 529 -13.85 -14.17 -7.21
N SER A 530 -12.67 -14.69 -6.83
CA SER A 530 -11.74 -13.96 -5.96
C SER A 530 -11.31 -12.63 -6.56
N GLN A 531 -11.18 -12.55 -7.89
CA GLN A 531 -10.79 -11.31 -8.58
C GLN A 531 -11.88 -10.24 -8.41
N TYR A 532 -13.15 -10.60 -8.62
CA TYR A 532 -14.24 -9.65 -8.41
C TYR A 532 -14.46 -9.32 -6.94
N GLY A 533 -14.33 -10.32 -6.05
CA GLY A 533 -14.44 -10.13 -4.62
C GLY A 533 -13.43 -9.13 -4.08
N ASP A 534 -12.16 -9.25 -4.49
CA ASP A 534 -11.10 -8.33 -4.07
C ASP A 534 -11.29 -6.92 -4.63
N LEU A 535 -11.74 -6.79 -5.89
CA LEU A 535 -12.04 -5.48 -6.48
C LEU A 535 -13.21 -4.80 -5.77
N ILE A 536 -14.30 -5.52 -5.47
CA ILE A 536 -15.47 -4.96 -4.78
C ILE A 536 -15.10 -4.60 -3.33
N LYS A 537 -14.31 -5.43 -2.66
CA LYS A 537 -13.74 -5.13 -1.34
C LYS A 537 -12.93 -3.84 -1.35
N ALA A 538 -12.22 -3.55 -2.44
CA ALA A 538 -11.47 -2.31 -2.63
C ALA A 538 -12.36 -1.10 -3.01
N GLY A 539 -13.66 -1.28 -3.21
CA GLY A 539 -14.62 -0.24 -3.62
C GLY A 539 -15.00 -0.26 -5.10
N GLY A 540 -14.55 -1.27 -5.84
CA GLY A 540 -14.93 -1.50 -7.23
C GLY A 540 -16.40 -1.86 -7.37
N LYS A 541 -16.96 -1.63 -8.55
CA LYS A 541 -18.36 -1.91 -8.86
C LYS A 541 -18.46 -2.75 -10.11
N ALA A 542 -19.39 -3.70 -10.12
CA ALA A 542 -19.74 -4.44 -11.33
C ALA A 542 -20.47 -3.50 -12.30
N VAL A 543 -20.23 -3.65 -13.59
CA VAL A 543 -20.97 -2.93 -14.62
C VAL A 543 -21.49 -3.84 -15.72
N ILE A 544 -22.59 -3.43 -16.33
CA ILE A 544 -23.01 -3.90 -17.64
C ILE A 544 -22.93 -2.70 -18.57
N ALA A 545 -22.35 -2.88 -19.76
CA ALA A 545 -22.25 -1.82 -20.73
C ALA A 545 -22.71 -2.24 -22.12
N LEU A 546 -23.27 -1.28 -22.85
CA LEU A 546 -23.51 -1.39 -24.27
C LEU A 546 -22.29 -0.87 -25.05
N HIS A 547 -21.70 -1.76 -25.84
CA HIS A 547 -20.60 -1.46 -26.76
C HIS A 547 -20.91 -2.05 -28.12
N ASN A 548 -20.92 -1.22 -29.17
CA ASN A 548 -21.20 -1.64 -30.55
C ASN A 548 -22.44 -2.54 -30.69
N GLY A 549 -23.51 -2.18 -29.97
CA GLY A 549 -24.79 -2.90 -30.00
C GLY A 549 -24.82 -4.19 -29.18
N HIS A 550 -23.75 -4.53 -28.46
CA HIS A 550 -23.66 -5.72 -27.62
C HIS A 550 -23.55 -5.37 -26.13
N LEU A 551 -24.28 -6.10 -25.29
CA LEU A 551 -24.23 -5.98 -23.85
C LEU A 551 -23.09 -6.83 -23.29
N ARG A 552 -22.27 -6.25 -22.42
CA ARG A 552 -21.04 -6.85 -21.90
C ARG A 552 -20.91 -6.61 -20.41
N PHE A 553 -20.30 -7.56 -19.70
CA PHE A 553 -19.87 -7.36 -18.32
C PHE A 553 -18.56 -6.59 -18.25
N GLY A 554 -18.38 -5.88 -17.15
CA GLY A 554 -17.15 -5.19 -16.83
C GLY A 554 -17.03 -4.78 -15.38
N MET A 555 -16.01 -4.00 -15.11
CA MET A 555 -15.73 -3.42 -13.80
C MET A 555 -15.55 -1.92 -13.88
N LEU A 556 -16.01 -1.21 -12.85
CA LEU A 556 -15.71 0.19 -12.58
C LEU A 556 -14.84 0.27 -11.33
N LEU A 557 -13.67 0.88 -11.46
CA LEU A 557 -12.80 1.26 -10.35
C LEU A 557 -12.95 2.77 -10.11
N PRO A 558 -13.42 3.21 -8.93
CA PRO A 558 -13.63 4.63 -8.66
C PRO A 558 -12.34 5.45 -8.73
N ALA A 559 -12.48 6.72 -9.09
CA ALA A 559 -11.43 7.72 -8.97
C ALA A 559 -10.87 7.73 -7.53
N GLY A 560 -9.57 7.96 -7.41
CA GLY A 560 -8.87 7.98 -6.13
C GLY A 560 -8.68 6.62 -5.45
N MET A 561 -9.27 5.52 -5.96
CA MET A 561 -8.97 4.18 -5.48
C MET A 561 -7.47 3.90 -5.66
N GLU A 562 -6.83 3.41 -4.60
CA GLU A 562 -5.40 3.15 -4.59
C GLU A 562 -5.07 1.68 -4.79
N THR A 563 -4.08 1.41 -5.62
CA THR A 563 -3.43 0.11 -5.70
C THR A 563 -1.95 0.24 -5.39
N THR A 564 -1.40 -0.71 -4.65
CA THR A 564 0.01 -0.73 -4.26
C THR A 564 0.70 -1.93 -4.89
N THR A 565 1.81 -1.69 -5.58
CA THR A 565 2.67 -2.75 -6.13
C THR A 565 4.05 -2.65 -5.52
N VAL A 566 4.59 -3.78 -5.05
CA VAL A 566 5.96 -3.85 -4.55
C VAL A 566 6.91 -4.06 -5.73
N LEU A 567 7.92 -3.20 -5.81
CA LEU A 567 8.96 -3.18 -6.83
C LEU A 567 10.32 -3.52 -6.20
N LEU A 568 11.11 -4.32 -6.89
CA LEU A 568 12.48 -4.68 -6.52
C LEU A 568 13.44 -4.35 -7.68
N LYS A 569 14.67 -3.99 -7.35
CA LYS A 569 15.77 -3.93 -8.33
C LYS A 569 16.29 -5.33 -8.65
N SER A 570 17.02 -5.48 -9.76
CA SER A 570 17.43 -6.77 -10.32
C SER A 570 18.00 -7.74 -9.28
N SER A 571 18.96 -7.29 -8.47
CA SER A 571 19.60 -8.15 -7.46
C SER A 571 18.62 -8.71 -6.41
N ALA A 572 17.73 -7.88 -5.88
CA ALA A 572 16.71 -8.29 -4.92
C ALA A 572 15.65 -9.16 -5.59
N PHE A 573 15.27 -8.84 -6.83
CA PHE A 573 14.31 -9.61 -7.60
C PHE A 573 14.85 -10.99 -7.99
N ASP A 574 16.15 -11.13 -8.27
CA ASP A 574 16.80 -12.41 -8.58
C ASP A 574 16.83 -13.34 -7.35
N HIS A 575 16.95 -12.77 -6.15
CA HIS A 575 16.78 -13.53 -4.91
C HIS A 575 15.34 -14.04 -4.78
N LEU A 576 14.35 -13.17 -4.96
CA LEU A 576 12.93 -13.56 -4.95
C LEU A 576 12.62 -14.63 -6.02
N THR A 577 13.16 -14.46 -7.22
CA THR A 577 13.01 -15.39 -8.35
C THR A 577 13.47 -16.80 -7.99
N ARG A 578 14.60 -16.95 -7.30
CA ARG A 578 15.10 -18.27 -6.86
C ARG A 578 14.17 -18.93 -5.85
N ALA A 579 13.61 -18.16 -4.92
CA ALA A 579 12.66 -18.67 -3.95
C ALA A 579 11.35 -19.12 -4.62
N ILE A 580 10.80 -18.29 -5.53
CA ILE A 580 9.59 -18.63 -6.30
C ILE A 580 9.82 -19.91 -7.12
N LYS A 581 10.96 -20.03 -7.83
CA LYS A 581 11.29 -21.24 -8.57
C LYS A 581 11.33 -22.48 -7.69
N SER A 582 11.92 -22.37 -6.50
CA SER A 582 11.99 -23.47 -5.55
C SER A 582 10.62 -23.87 -5.01
N ALA A 583 9.71 -22.91 -4.85
CA ALA A 583 8.34 -23.16 -4.41
C ALA A 583 7.51 -23.84 -5.51
N LEU A 584 7.58 -23.34 -6.75
CA LEU A 584 6.85 -23.86 -7.91
C LEU A 584 7.36 -25.22 -8.42
N ALA A 585 8.55 -25.66 -7.97
CA ALA A 585 9.14 -26.95 -8.34
C ALA A 585 8.80 -28.10 -7.38
N GLN A 586 8.21 -27.79 -6.22
CA GLN A 586 7.65 -28.77 -5.28
C GLN A 586 6.30 -29.25 -5.79
#